data_AF-A0A948MQS3-F1
#
_entry.id   AF-A0A948MQS3-F1
#
_cell.length_a   1.000
_cell.length_b   1.000
_cell.length_c   1.000
_cell.angle_alpha   90.00
_cell.angle_beta   90.00
_cell.angle_gamma   90.00
#
_symmetry.space_group_name_H-M   'P 1'
#
loop_
_entity.id
_entity.type
_entity.pdbx_description
1 polymer ?
#
loop_
_entity_poly.entity_id
_entity_poly.type
_entity_poly.pdbx_seq_one_letter_code
_entity_poly.pdbx_strand_id
1 'polypeptide(L)'
;NDLVHVVKKYFQYEQKKYLPLRKADLSIFSAHEKELIDDEIERFKDFNANKIKEYSHKDVPWIGAKDMFPISYEAVFYRTPEFSVRQYDDEL
;
A
#
# COMPACT_ATOMS: atom_id res chain seq x y z
N ASN A 1 -5.27 24.26 7.21
CA ASN A 1 -5.85 23.21 8.08
C ASN A 1 -6.77 22.41 7.18
N ASP A 2 -6.22 21.39 6.52
CA ASP A 2 -6.80 20.84 5.28
C ASP A 2 -7.61 19.56 5.53
N LEU A 3 -7.56 19.05 6.76
CA LEU A 3 -8.18 17.80 7.19
C LEU A 3 -9.00 18.04 8.46
N VAL A 4 -10.11 17.32 8.58
CA VAL A 4 -10.86 17.21 9.85
C VAL A 4 -10.65 15.81 10.43
N HIS A 5 -10.27 15.77 11.70
CA HIS A 5 -10.15 14.53 12.46
C HIS A 5 -11.52 14.12 13.01
N VAL A 6 -11.95 12.91 12.68
CA VAL A 6 -13.23 12.34 13.11
C VAL A 6 -12.95 10.99 13.76
N VAL A 7 -13.40 10.80 15.00
CA VAL A 7 -13.35 9.51 15.69
C VAL A 7 -14.75 8.91 15.68
N LYS A 8 -14.88 7.70 15.13
CA LYS A 8 -16.14 6.96 15.13
C LYS A 8 -15.91 5.56 15.70
N LYS A 9 -16.83 5.08 16.54
CA LYS A 9 -16.82 3.69 16.97
C LYS A 9 -17.34 2.78 15.87
N TYR A 10 -16.63 1.68 15.62
CA TYR A 10 -17.07 0.59 14.78
C TYR A 10 -16.90 -0.71 15.57
N PHE A 11 -18.04 -1.33 15.92
CA PHE A 11 -18.09 -2.36 16.97
C PHE A 11 -17.39 -1.85 18.25
N GLN A 12 -16.35 -2.56 18.71
CA GLN A 12 -15.57 -2.25 19.90
C GLN A 12 -14.33 -1.39 19.63
N TYR A 13 -14.06 -1.02 18.37
CA TYR A 13 -12.83 -0.33 17.97
C TYR A 13 -13.09 1.14 17.60
N GLU A 14 -12.18 2.01 18.03
CA GLU A 14 -12.17 3.42 17.60
C GLU A 14 -11.51 3.54 16.22
N GLN A 15 -12.27 3.99 15.23
CA GLN A 15 -11.75 4.33 13.92
C GLN A 15 -11.43 5.81 13.87
N LYS A 16 -10.14 6.14 13.73
CA LYS A 16 -9.68 7.49 13.43
C LYS A 16 -9.77 7.69 11.92
N LYS A 17 -10.53 8.70 11.50
CA LYS A 17 -10.69 9.09 10.10
C LYS A 17 -10.21 10.52 9.93
N TYR A 18 -9.48 10.77 8.85
CA TYR A 18 -9.10 12.12 8.43
C TYR A 18 -9.84 12.42 7.14
N LEU A 19 -10.85 13.29 7.22
CA LEU A 19 -11.65 13.65 6.05
C LEU A 19 -11.08 14.93 5.42
N PRO A 20 -10.92 14.97 4.09
CA PRO A 20 -10.43 16.16 3.42
C PRO A 20 -11.47 17.27 3.44
N LEU A 21 -11.04 18.51 3.73
CA LEU A 21 -11.87 19.71 3.70
C LEU A 21 -11.89 20.41 2.33
N ARG A 22 -11.07 19.92 1.39
CA ARG A 22 -10.98 20.41 0.01
C ARG A 22 -10.87 19.24 -0.96
N LYS A 23 -11.23 19.46 -2.21
CA LYS A 23 -10.96 18.48 -3.27
C LYS A 23 -9.45 18.37 -3.49
N ALA A 24 -8.99 17.16 -3.77
CA ALA A 24 -7.62 16.92 -4.19
C ALA A 24 -7.38 17.57 -5.56
N ASP A 25 -6.18 18.12 -5.75
CA ASP A 25 -5.73 18.56 -7.07
C ASP A 25 -5.18 17.35 -7.82
N LEU A 26 -5.94 16.86 -8.80
CA LEU A 26 -5.57 15.69 -9.60
C LEU A 26 -4.71 16.05 -10.81
N SER A 27 -4.44 17.34 -11.05
CA SER A 27 -3.62 17.80 -12.19
C SER A 27 -2.14 17.48 -12.02
N ILE A 28 -1.70 17.21 -10.78
CA ILE A 28 -0.31 16.83 -10.45
C ILE A 28 0.03 15.39 -10.86
N PHE A 29 -0.98 14.59 -11.21
CA PHE A 29 -0.82 13.21 -11.65
C PHE A 29 -1.09 13.09 -13.15
N SER A 30 -0.26 12.31 -13.85
CA SER A 30 -0.52 11.84 -15.20
C SER A 30 -1.76 10.94 -15.26
N ALA A 31 -2.21 10.58 -16.47
CA ALA A 31 -3.30 9.61 -16.64
C ALA A 31 -2.88 8.21 -16.13
N HIS A 32 -1.67 7.78 -16.45
CA HIS A 32 -1.14 6.47 -16.07
C HIS A 32 -0.97 6.33 -14.56
N GLU A 33 -0.49 7.36 -13.86
CA GLU A 33 -0.38 7.32 -12.40
C GLU A 33 -1.75 7.20 -11.72
N LYS A 34 -2.78 7.84 -12.28
CA LYS A 34 -4.16 7.71 -11.76
C LYS A 34 -4.69 6.29 -11.94
N GLU A 35 -4.51 5.72 -13.13
CA GLU A 35 -4.90 4.33 -13.43
C GLU A 35 -4.21 3.35 -12.49
N LEU A 36 -2.90 3.48 -12.27
CA LEU A 36 -2.14 2.66 -11.33
C LEU A 36 -2.69 2.75 -9.89
N ILE A 37 -3.06 3.94 -9.44
CA ILE A 37 -3.65 4.14 -8.11
C ILE A 37 -5.03 3.47 -8.02
N ASP A 38 -5.88 3.64 -9.03
CA ASP A 38 -7.21 3.06 -9.07
C ASP A 38 -7.15 1.52 -9.11
N ASP A 39 -6.24 0.94 -9.89
CA ASP A 39 -6.01 -0.51 -9.97
C ASP A 39 -5.57 -1.11 -8.63
N GLU A 40 -4.65 -0.44 -7.93
CA GLU A 40 -4.17 -0.91 -6.62
C GLU A 40 -5.26 -0.80 -5.54
N ILE A 41 -6.08 0.25 -5.59
CA ILE A 41 -7.25 0.39 -4.71
C ILE A 41 -8.24 -0.76 -4.99
N GLU A 42 -8.56 -1.01 -6.24
CA GLU A 42 -9.48 -2.08 -6.66
C GLU A 42 -8.96 -3.46 -6.21
N ARG A 43 -7.66 -3.70 -6.34
CA ARG A 43 -6.98 -4.94 -5.91
C ARG A 43 -7.14 -5.20 -4.42
N PHE A 44 -7.09 -4.17 -3.57
CA PHE A 44 -7.07 -4.31 -2.11
C PHE A 44 -8.35 -3.88 -1.39
N LYS A 45 -9.39 -3.40 -2.08
CA LYS A 45 -10.60 -2.84 -1.46
C LYS A 45 -11.32 -3.78 -0.47
N ASP A 46 -11.25 -5.09 -0.71
CA ASP A 46 -11.93 -6.12 0.11
C ASP A 46 -11.05 -6.63 1.28
N PHE A 47 -9.85 -6.08 1.44
CA PHE A 47 -8.94 -6.46 2.51
C PHE A 47 -9.26 -5.65 3.77
N ASN A 48 -9.47 -6.35 4.88
CA ASN A 48 -9.51 -5.73 6.20
C ASN A 48 -8.09 -5.60 6.76
N ALA A 49 -7.95 -4.91 7.90
CA ALA A 49 -6.65 -4.65 8.53
C ALA A 49 -5.84 -5.94 8.80
N ASN A 50 -6.50 -7.03 9.20
CA ASN A 50 -5.82 -8.31 9.44
C ASN A 50 -5.32 -8.94 8.13
N LYS A 51 -6.14 -8.93 7.07
CA LYS A 51 -5.76 -9.42 5.74
C LYS A 51 -4.59 -8.64 5.15
N ILE A 52 -4.61 -7.30 5.23
CA ILE A 52 -3.49 -6.46 4.76
C ILE A 52 -2.22 -6.80 5.54
N LYS A 53 -2.31 -6.88 6.88
CA LYS A 53 -1.18 -7.25 7.73
C LYS A 53 -0.59 -8.60 7.32
N GLU A 54 -1.42 -9.64 7.26
CA GLU A 54 -1.00 -10.98 6.86
C GLU A 54 -0.41 -11.02 5.45
N TYR A 55 -1.00 -10.29 4.50
CA TYR A 55 -0.51 -10.18 3.13
C TYR A 55 0.87 -9.53 3.08
N SER A 56 1.03 -8.35 3.69
CA SER A 56 2.31 -7.61 3.68
C SER A 56 3.45 -8.38 4.35
N HIS A 57 3.14 -9.16 5.39
CA HIS A 57 4.14 -9.94 6.12
C HIS A 57 4.63 -11.20 5.38
N LYS A 58 4.07 -11.52 4.21
CA LYS A 58 4.56 -12.61 3.34
C LYS A 58 5.69 -12.16 2.41
N ASP A 59 5.94 -10.85 2.28
CA ASP A 59 6.98 -10.36 1.39
C ASP A 59 8.38 -10.70 1.93
N VAL A 60 9.27 -11.12 1.05
CA VAL A 60 10.60 -11.62 1.41
C VAL A 60 11.46 -10.58 2.14
N PRO A 61 11.49 -9.29 1.74
CA PRO A 61 12.17 -8.24 2.48
C PRO A 61 11.64 -8.06 3.91
N TRP A 62 10.35 -8.28 4.15
CA TRP A 62 9.78 -8.23 5.49
C TRP A 62 10.24 -9.43 6.34
N ILE A 63 10.17 -10.64 5.77
CA ILE A 63 10.55 -11.89 6.46
C ILE A 63 12.04 -11.92 6.80
N GLY A 64 12.89 -11.47 5.88
CA GLY A 64 14.35 -11.53 6.03
C GLY A 64 14.94 -10.42 6.89
N ALA A 65 14.19 -9.34 7.15
CA ALA A 65 14.67 -8.22 7.95
C ALA A 65 14.64 -8.56 9.45
N LYS A 66 15.64 -8.05 10.17
CA LYS A 66 15.61 -8.07 11.64
C LYS A 66 14.64 -7.00 12.14
N ASP A 67 13.94 -7.31 13.23
CA ASP A 67 13.00 -6.37 13.83
C ASP A 67 13.69 -5.04 14.19
N MET A 68 13.07 -3.92 13.79
CA MET A 68 13.60 -2.56 13.97
C MET A 68 14.93 -2.27 13.25
N PHE A 69 15.36 -3.09 12.29
CA PHE A 69 16.53 -2.79 11.43
C PHE A 69 16.10 -2.36 10.03
N PRO A 70 16.94 -1.57 9.33
CA PRO A 70 16.73 -1.25 7.92
C PRO A 70 16.63 -2.52 7.08
N ILE A 71 15.68 -2.53 6.15
CA ILE A 71 15.55 -3.58 5.13
C ILE A 71 16.60 -3.30 4.04
N SER A 72 17.45 -4.28 3.73
CA SER A 72 18.41 -4.13 2.62
C SER A 72 17.67 -3.97 1.30
N TYR A 73 18.09 -3.02 0.47
CA TYR A 73 17.56 -2.85 -0.88
C TYR A 73 17.73 -4.12 -1.73
N GLU A 74 18.81 -4.88 -1.50
CA GLU A 74 19.10 -6.14 -2.20
C GLU A 74 17.99 -7.18 -2.02
N ALA A 75 17.19 -7.08 -0.95
CA ALA A 75 16.07 -7.98 -0.71
C ALA A 75 14.99 -7.91 -1.81
N VAL A 76 14.92 -6.81 -2.58
CA VAL A 76 14.04 -6.71 -3.76
C VAL A 76 14.33 -7.83 -4.78
N PHE A 77 15.57 -8.30 -4.82
CA PHE A 77 15.99 -9.35 -5.75
C PHE A 77 15.48 -10.75 -5.40
N TYR A 78 14.87 -10.91 -4.21
CA TYR A 78 14.37 -12.18 -3.72
C TYR A 78 12.86 -12.21 -3.51
N ARG A 79 12.13 -11.13 -3.86
CA ARG A 79 10.67 -11.10 -3.80
C ARG A 79 10.04 -12.20 -4.66
N THR A 80 9.00 -12.83 -4.13
CA THR A 80 8.23 -13.84 -4.88
C THR A 80 7.39 -13.16 -5.98
N PRO A 81 6.91 -13.92 -6.99
CA PRO A 81 6.10 -13.35 -8.07
C PRO A 81 4.86 -12.57 -7.60
N GLU A 82 4.26 -12.94 -6.47
CA GLU A 82 3.10 -12.24 -5.89
C GLU A 82 3.42 -10.79 -5.47
N PHE A 83 4.68 -10.50 -5.13
CA PHE A 83 5.15 -9.19 -4.67
C PHE A 83 6.14 -8.52 -5.64
N SER A 84 6.32 -9.12 -6.82
CA SER A 84 7.34 -8.71 -7.79
C SER A 84 6.67 -8.35 -9.12
N VAL A 85 6.85 -7.12 -9.58
CA VAL A 85 6.37 -6.64 -10.89
C VAL A 85 7.43 -6.85 -11.97
N ARG A 86 8.32 -7.85 -11.81
CA ARG A 86 9.38 -8.08 -12.79
C ARG A 86 8.77 -8.51 -14.12
N GLN A 87 8.78 -7.58 -15.06
CA GLN A 87 8.71 -7.87 -16.48
C GLN A 87 10.15 -8.00 -16.95
N TYR A 88 10.61 -9.23 -17.13
CA TYR A 88 11.77 -9.45 -17.97
C TYR A 88 11.24 -9.36 -19.40
N ASP A 89 11.30 -8.16 -19.99
CA ASP A 89 11.38 -8.07 -21.44
C ASP A 89 12.75 -8.67 -21.79
N ASP A 90 12.78 -10.00 -21.93
CA ASP A 90 13.90 -10.69 -22.57
C ASP A 90 13.84 -10.35 -24.07
N GLU A 91 14.12 -9.09 -24.42
CA GLU A 91 14.62 -8.73 -25.74
C GLU A 91 16.14 -8.58 -25.63
N LEU A 92 16.83 -9.70 -25.87
CA LEU A 92 18.27 -9.78 -26.08
C LEU A 92 18.54 -10.01 -27.56
#